data_AF-D6D6M1-F1
#
_entry.id   AF-D6D6M1-F1
#
_cell.length_a   1.000
_cell.length_b   1.000
_cell.length_c   1.000
_cell.angle_alpha   90.00
_cell.angle_beta   90.00
_cell.angle_gamma   90.00
#
_symmetry.space_group_name_H-M   'P 1'
#
loop_
_entity.id
_entity.type
_entity.pdbx_description
1 polymer ?
#
loop_
_entity_poly.entity_id
_entity_poly.type
_entity_poly.pdbx_seq_one_letter_code
_entity_poly.pdbx_strand_id
1 'polypeptide(L)'
;MKMKTDDTFNHAHADRLLLPNASLLGEVENMLADGRSVMLKATGNSMLPFIVGGRDSVLVRRPSGIQALQVWQIALAHLPDSRYVLHRIVRIHGAEIVLMGDGNLKETESCRFPDITGVVTRIIRNGRYVDCDAGGERCKAKIWGRLLPIRRYLLYIYRRVWI
;
A
#
# COMPACT_ATOMS: atom_id res chain seq x y z
N MET A 1 -5.25 -43.54 24.29
CA MET A 1 -4.08 -42.65 24.35
C MET A 1 -3.44 -42.59 22.97
N LYS A 2 -3.77 -41.55 22.18
CA LYS A 2 -3.12 -41.20 20.91
C LYS A 2 -3.15 -39.68 20.78
N MET A 3 -1.96 -39.08 20.66
CA MET A 3 -1.74 -37.71 20.21
C MET A 3 -2.16 -37.57 18.74
N LYS A 4 -2.75 -36.42 18.38
CA LYS A 4 -2.66 -35.79 17.06
C LYS A 4 -2.82 -34.28 17.22
N THR A 5 -1.94 -33.58 16.51
CA THR A 5 -1.65 -32.15 16.39
C THR A 5 -2.76 -31.37 15.66
N ASP A 6 -2.82 -30.04 15.83
CA ASP A 6 -2.51 -29.08 14.75
C ASP A 6 -2.85 -27.61 15.14
N ASP A 7 -1.79 -26.80 15.14
CA ASP A 7 -1.65 -25.42 14.69
C ASP A 7 -2.89 -24.51 14.64
N THR A 8 -2.99 -23.62 15.64
CA THR A 8 -3.89 -22.46 15.61
C THR A 8 -3.12 -21.21 15.22
N PHE A 9 -3.25 -20.82 13.96
CA PHE A 9 -2.70 -19.58 13.40
C PHE A 9 -3.28 -18.35 14.11
N ASN A 10 -2.41 -17.62 14.82
CA ASN A 10 -2.67 -16.31 15.42
C ASN A 10 -3.32 -15.35 14.40
N HIS A 11 -4.60 -15.05 14.60
CA HIS A 11 -5.26 -13.93 13.96
C HIS A 11 -4.78 -12.63 14.63
N ALA A 12 -3.84 -11.95 13.97
CA ALA A 12 -3.44 -10.60 14.35
C ALA A 12 -4.67 -9.68 14.33
N HIS A 13 -5.07 -9.21 15.51
CA HIS A 13 -6.16 -8.26 15.73
C HIS A 13 -5.77 -6.92 15.09
N ALA A 14 -6.26 -6.66 13.88
CA ALA A 14 -6.09 -5.36 13.22
C ALA A 14 -7.18 -4.41 13.76
N ASP A 15 -6.85 -3.67 14.81
CA ASP A 15 -7.75 -2.67 15.39
C ASP A 15 -8.15 -1.63 14.34
N ARG A 16 -9.46 -1.46 14.13
CA ARG A 16 -10.04 -0.45 13.23
C ARG A 16 -10.19 0.86 13.98
N LEU A 17 -9.17 1.72 13.89
CA LEU A 17 -9.25 3.09 14.40
C LEU A 17 -9.75 4.03 13.29
N LEU A 18 -10.92 4.63 13.45
CA LEU A 18 -11.46 5.70 12.60
C LEU A 18 -11.48 7.01 13.41
N LEU A 19 -10.47 7.86 13.23
CA LEU A 19 -10.34 9.17 13.87
C LEU A 19 -9.96 10.25 12.82
N PRO A 20 -9.83 11.55 13.15
CA PRO A 20 -9.55 12.61 12.17
C PRO A 20 -8.13 12.56 11.58
N ASN A 21 -8.02 12.90 10.28
CA ASN A 21 -6.89 12.57 9.39
C ASN A 21 -5.46 12.92 9.87
N ALA A 22 -5.20 14.03 10.56
CA ALA A 22 -3.82 14.42 10.90
C ALA A 22 -3.34 13.77 12.21
N SER A 23 -4.18 13.78 13.25
CA SER A 23 -3.89 13.15 14.54
C SER A 23 -3.91 11.62 14.44
N LEU A 24 -4.73 11.06 13.55
CA LEU A 24 -4.73 9.64 13.22
C LEU A 24 -3.35 9.18 12.77
N LEU A 25 -2.77 9.90 11.82
CA LEU A 25 -1.63 9.40 11.09
C LEU A 25 -0.37 9.43 11.95
N GLY A 26 -0.22 10.40 12.85
CA GLY A 26 0.82 10.36 13.89
C GLY A 26 0.72 9.14 14.78
N GLU A 27 -0.48 8.76 15.21
CA GLU A 27 -0.67 7.53 16.00
C GLU A 27 -0.38 6.27 15.18
N VAL A 28 -0.74 6.28 13.90
CA VAL A 28 -0.38 5.20 12.97
C VAL A 28 1.14 5.06 12.84
N GLU A 29 1.90 6.17 12.78
CA GLU A 29 3.37 6.10 12.78
C GLU A 29 3.90 5.47 14.05
N ASN A 30 3.34 5.83 15.22
CA ASN A 30 3.72 5.27 16.52
C ASN A 30 3.42 3.76 16.57
N MET A 31 2.21 3.34 16.19
CA MET A 31 1.83 1.93 16.14
C MET A 31 2.71 1.13 15.18
N LEU A 32 3.06 1.71 14.02
CA LEU A 32 3.99 1.10 13.08
C LEU A 32 5.40 1.02 13.66
N ALA A 33 5.87 2.07 14.35
CA ALA A 33 7.15 2.11 15.05
C ALA A 33 7.27 1.01 16.12
N ASP A 34 6.17 0.73 16.83
CA ASP A 34 6.04 -0.39 17.78
C ASP A 34 6.01 -1.77 17.11
N GLY A 35 6.10 -1.82 15.78
CA GLY A 35 6.09 -3.06 15.00
C GLY A 35 4.69 -3.65 14.80
N ARG A 36 3.62 -2.93 15.16
CA ARG A 36 2.24 -3.36 14.92
C ARG A 36 1.88 -3.16 13.45
N SER A 37 0.92 -3.96 12.97
CA SER A 37 0.30 -3.77 11.66
C SER A 37 -0.93 -2.89 11.80
N VAL A 38 -1.05 -1.88 10.95
CA VAL A 38 -2.17 -0.95 10.96
C VAL A 38 -3.01 -1.12 9.71
N MET A 39 -4.32 -1.18 9.85
CA MET A 39 -5.24 -1.18 8.72
C MET A 39 -5.71 0.25 8.43
N LEU A 40 -5.41 0.74 7.23
CA LEU A 40 -5.83 2.06 6.76
C LEU A 40 -6.89 1.93 5.69
N LYS A 41 -7.90 2.80 5.74
CA LYS A 41 -8.88 2.90 4.66
C LYS A 41 -8.29 3.73 3.54
N ALA A 42 -8.28 3.20 2.32
CA ALA A 42 -7.79 3.96 1.18
C ALA A 42 -8.74 5.11 0.85
N THR A 43 -8.18 6.25 0.50
CA THR A 43 -8.91 7.45 0.10
C THR A 43 -8.41 7.91 -1.28
N GLY A 44 -9.31 8.48 -2.07
CA GLY A 44 -8.99 8.97 -3.41
C GLY A 44 -8.87 7.89 -4.49
N ASN A 45 -8.43 8.34 -5.67
CA ASN A 45 -8.41 7.55 -6.92
C ASN A 45 -7.00 7.39 -7.50
N SER A 46 -5.96 7.79 -6.76
CA SER A 46 -4.57 7.77 -7.23
C SER A 46 -3.98 6.37 -7.36
N MET A 47 -4.59 5.36 -6.72
CA MET A 47 -4.18 3.96 -6.78
C MET A 47 -5.11 3.07 -7.61
N LEU A 48 -5.99 3.66 -8.41
CA LEU A 48 -6.81 2.92 -9.36
C LEU A 48 -5.94 2.22 -10.41
N PRO A 49 -6.28 1.00 -10.85
CA PRO A 49 -7.45 0.20 -10.49
C PRO A 49 -7.23 -0.76 -9.31
N PHE A 50 -6.03 -0.79 -8.72
CA PHE A 50 -5.66 -1.76 -7.68
C PHE A 50 -6.33 -1.49 -6.34
N ILE A 51 -6.43 -0.21 -5.96
CA ILE A 51 -7.06 0.23 -4.72
C ILE A 51 -8.08 1.32 -5.06
N VAL A 52 -9.34 1.08 -4.69
CA VAL A 52 -10.43 2.04 -4.86
C VAL A 52 -10.70 2.73 -3.52
N GLY A 53 -10.55 4.06 -3.50
CA GLY A 53 -10.84 4.86 -2.33
C GLY A 53 -12.28 4.71 -1.86
N GLY A 54 -12.49 4.75 -0.55
CA GLY A 54 -13.81 4.61 0.07
C GLY A 54 -14.32 3.17 0.19
N ARG A 55 -13.82 2.23 -0.62
CA ARG A 55 -14.19 0.81 -0.60
C ARG A 55 -13.10 -0.08 -0.01
N ASP A 56 -11.86 0.09 -0.45
CA ASP A 56 -10.76 -0.81 -0.13
C ASP A 56 -10.00 -0.34 1.12
N SER A 57 -9.49 -1.28 1.90
CA SER A 57 -8.59 -1.02 3.04
C SER A 57 -7.26 -1.71 2.80
N VAL A 58 -6.19 -1.20 3.40
CA VAL A 58 -4.84 -1.72 3.24
C VAL A 58 -4.22 -2.01 4.59
N LEU A 59 -3.53 -3.13 4.70
CA LEU A 59 -2.76 -3.49 5.88
C LEU A 59 -1.31 -3.04 5.68
N VAL A 60 -0.91 -2.06 6.47
CA VAL A 60 0.42 -1.47 6.47
C VAL A 60 1.24 -2.05 7.60
N ARG A 61 2.51 -2.35 7.31
CA ARG A 61 3.50 -2.78 8.30
C ARG A 61 4.76 -1.97 8.14
N ARG A 62 5.47 -1.72 9.23
CA ARG A 62 6.79 -1.09 9.18
C ARG A 62 7.78 -1.99 8.42
N PRO A 63 8.52 -1.46 7.43
CA PRO A 63 9.57 -2.22 6.77
C PRO A 63 10.73 -2.49 7.73
N SER A 64 11.34 -3.67 7.65
CA SER A 64 12.49 -4.06 8.48
C SER A 64 13.80 -3.35 8.11
N GLY A 65 13.74 -2.29 7.29
CA GLY A 65 14.89 -1.56 6.75
C GLY A 65 14.76 -1.29 5.25
N ILE A 66 15.68 -0.51 4.70
CA ILE A 66 15.67 -0.15 3.26
C ILE A 66 15.84 -1.38 2.36
N GLN A 67 16.55 -2.41 2.84
CA GLN A 67 16.77 -3.66 2.10
C GLN A 67 15.48 -4.48 1.94
N ALA A 68 14.48 -4.28 2.81
CA ALA A 68 13.20 -4.95 2.71
C ALA A 68 12.28 -4.30 1.66
N LEU A 69 12.59 -3.07 1.22
CA LEU A 69 11.84 -2.38 0.18
C LEU A 69 12.18 -2.93 -1.19
N GLN A 70 11.14 -3.19 -1.98
CA GLN A 70 11.27 -3.69 -3.34
C GLN A 70 10.54 -2.79 -4.32
N VAL A 71 11.10 -2.67 -5.52
CA VAL A 71 10.42 -2.02 -6.64
C VAL A 71 9.12 -2.78 -6.93
N TRP A 72 8.07 -2.03 -7.21
CA TRP A 72 6.68 -2.45 -7.38
C TRP A 72 5.95 -2.80 -6.08
N GLN A 73 6.51 -2.57 -4.89
CA GLN A 73 5.72 -2.62 -3.65
C GLN A 73 4.96 -1.31 -3.43
N ILE A 74 3.84 -1.40 -2.71
CA ILE A 74 3.06 -0.23 -2.31
C ILE A 74 3.59 0.23 -0.96
N ALA A 75 4.04 1.48 -0.90
CA ALA A 75 4.56 2.11 0.30
C ALA A 75 3.63 3.25 0.74
N LEU A 76 3.50 3.39 2.05
CA LEU A 76 2.96 4.56 2.69
C LEU A 76 4.13 5.49 3.02
N ALA A 77 4.14 6.66 2.40
CA ALA A 77 5.14 7.69 2.64
C ALA A 77 4.50 8.95 3.22
N HIS A 78 5.22 9.58 4.12
CA HIS A 78 4.91 10.86 4.71
C HIS A 78 5.73 11.92 3.99
N LEU A 79 5.08 12.72 3.14
CA LEU A 79 5.74 13.80 2.39
C LEU A 79 6.01 15.01 3.29
N PRO A 80 7.00 15.86 2.95
CA PRO A 80 7.33 17.07 3.70
C PRO A 80 6.16 18.03 3.92
N ASP A 81 5.16 18.01 3.03
CA ASP A 81 3.93 18.80 3.13
C ASP A 81 2.96 18.29 4.22
N SER A 82 3.40 17.43 5.14
CA SER A 82 2.58 16.77 6.17
C SER A 82 1.42 15.93 5.60
N ARG A 83 1.60 15.42 4.38
CA ARG A 83 0.61 14.60 3.67
C ARG A 83 1.10 13.17 3.57
N TYR A 84 0.21 12.23 3.82
CA TYR A 84 0.48 10.81 3.63
C TYR A 84 0.00 10.38 2.26
N VAL A 85 0.89 9.75 1.51
CA VAL A 85 0.62 9.22 0.18
C VAL A 85 0.86 7.73 0.16
N LEU A 86 -0.07 7.00 -0.45
CA LEU A 86 0.02 5.56 -0.61
C LEU A 86 0.28 5.26 -2.07
N HIS A 87 1.53 5.03 -2.44
CA HIS A 87 1.94 4.90 -3.84
C HIS A 87 2.89 3.72 -4.04
N ARG A 88 3.05 3.33 -5.30
CA ARG A 88 3.93 2.21 -5.65
C ARG A 88 5.35 2.71 -5.85
N ILE A 89 6.31 2.01 -5.26
CA ILE A 89 7.74 2.26 -5.48
C ILE A 89 8.06 1.86 -6.91
N VAL A 90 8.37 2.84 -7.78
CA VAL A 90 8.75 2.57 -9.17
C VAL A 90 10.26 2.53 -9.35
N ARG A 91 11.01 3.15 -8.43
CA ARG A 91 12.47 3.17 -8.47
C ARG A 91 13.05 3.35 -7.07
N ILE A 92 14.17 2.68 -6.81
CA ILE A 92 14.98 2.87 -5.60
C ILE A 92 16.40 3.16 -6.07
N HIS A 93 16.97 4.27 -5.63
CA HIS A 93 18.29 4.79 -5.97
C HIS A 93 19.05 5.13 -4.70
N GLY A 94 19.72 4.13 -4.11
CA GLY A 94 20.39 4.32 -2.82
C GLY A 94 19.39 4.77 -1.76
N ALA A 95 19.49 6.02 -1.32
CA ALA A 95 18.60 6.61 -0.31
C ALA A 95 17.35 7.30 -0.90
N GLU A 96 17.31 7.53 -2.21
CA GLU A 96 16.20 8.16 -2.90
C GLU A 96 15.23 7.10 -3.43
N ILE A 97 13.94 7.31 -3.20
CA ILE A 97 12.87 6.39 -3.55
C ILE A 97 11.84 7.18 -4.34
N VAL A 98 11.54 6.69 -5.54
CA VAL A 98 10.54 7.30 -6.41
C VAL A 98 9.25 6.51 -6.29
N LEU A 99 8.20 7.22 -5.90
CA LEU A 99 6.85 6.75 -5.75
C LEU A 99 5.99 7.22 -6.92
N MET A 100 5.02 6.39 -7.31
CA MET A 100 4.05 6.73 -8.33
C MET A 100 2.71 6.07 -7.99
N GLY A 101 1.63 6.85 -7.98
CA GLY A 101 0.29 6.29 -7.86
C GLY A 101 -0.07 5.43 -9.06
N ASP A 102 -0.81 4.32 -8.89
CA ASP A 102 -1.23 3.40 -9.96
C ASP A 102 -2.29 3.99 -10.92
N GLY A 103 -2.87 5.14 -10.58
CA GLY A 103 -3.78 5.95 -11.39
C GLY A 103 -3.13 7.18 -12.04
N ASN A 104 -1.88 7.49 -11.69
CA ASN A 104 -1.16 8.66 -12.21
C ASN A 104 -0.50 8.34 -13.55
N LEU A 105 -0.46 9.28 -14.50
CA LEU A 105 0.16 9.04 -15.81
C LEU A 105 1.60 9.54 -15.88
N LYS A 106 1.92 10.61 -15.13
CA LYS A 106 3.22 11.28 -15.14
C LYS A 106 3.66 11.79 -13.76
N GLU A 107 2.73 11.93 -12.82
CA GLU A 107 3.05 12.41 -11.48
C GLU A 107 3.79 11.34 -10.69
N THR A 108 4.99 11.69 -10.23
CA THR A 108 5.86 10.89 -9.37
C THR A 108 6.28 11.74 -8.19
N GLU A 109 6.35 11.16 -7.00
CA GLU A 109 6.99 11.81 -5.85
C GLU A 109 8.34 11.18 -5.55
N SER A 110 9.32 12.01 -5.22
CA SER A 110 10.62 11.57 -4.70
C SER A 110 10.60 11.71 -3.18
N CYS A 111 10.89 10.63 -2.47
CA CYS A 111 11.02 10.61 -1.01
C CYS A 111 12.29 9.86 -0.62
N ARG A 112 12.69 9.97 0.64
CA ARG A 112 13.79 9.20 1.22
C ARG A 112 13.25 8.03 2.03
N PHE A 113 14.11 7.08 2.38
CA PHE A 113 13.75 5.98 3.27
C PHE A 113 13.12 6.41 4.62
N PRO A 114 13.62 7.46 5.32
CA PRO A 114 13.01 7.92 6.57
C PRO A 114 11.58 8.44 6.40
N ASP A 115 11.23 8.90 5.20
CA ASP A 115 9.89 9.39 4.87
C ASP A 115 8.91 8.22 4.65
N ILE A 116 9.39 6.98 4.53
CA ILE A 116 8.54 5.80 4.38
C ILE A 116 8.10 5.30 5.75
N THR A 117 6.86 5.59 6.09
CA THR A 117 6.22 5.15 7.33
C THR A 117 5.96 3.63 7.31
N GLY A 118 5.62 3.06 6.16
CA GLY A 118 5.21 1.66 6.08
C GLY A 118 5.11 1.08 4.67
N VAL A 119 4.98 -0.25 4.58
CA VAL A 119 4.70 -1.00 3.35
C VAL A 119 3.38 -1.75 3.45
N VAL A 120 2.63 -1.79 2.37
CA VAL A 120 1.37 -2.54 2.31
C VAL A 120 1.67 -4.00 2.03
N THR A 121 1.22 -4.86 2.92
CA THR A 121 1.33 -6.32 2.77
C THR A 121 0.05 -6.92 2.20
N ARG A 122 -1.12 -6.38 2.57
CA ARG A 122 -2.43 -6.91 2.14
C ARG A 122 -3.40 -5.80 1.79
N ILE A 123 -4.25 -6.03 0.79
CA ILE A 123 -5.40 -5.20 0.46
C ILE A 123 -6.66 -5.98 0.83
N ILE A 124 -7.57 -5.33 1.57
CA ILE A 124 -8.86 -5.87 1.95
C ILE A 124 -9.92 -5.23 1.06
N ARG A 125 -10.52 -6.04 0.19
CA ARG A 125 -11.54 -5.64 -0.78
C ARG A 125 -12.83 -6.38 -0.50
N ASN A 126 -13.87 -5.68 -0.05
CA ASN A 126 -15.18 -6.26 0.30
C ASN A 126 -15.06 -7.50 1.22
N GLY A 127 -14.17 -7.43 2.23
CA GLY A 127 -13.93 -8.55 3.17
C GLY A 127 -13.01 -9.66 2.64
N ARG A 128 -12.54 -9.60 1.39
CA ARG A 128 -11.52 -10.52 0.85
C ARG A 128 -10.12 -9.94 1.04
N TYR A 129 -9.22 -10.76 1.54
CA TYR A 129 -7.80 -10.43 1.66
C TYR A 129 -7.08 -10.76 0.35
N VAL A 130 -6.44 -9.75 -0.24
CA VAL A 130 -5.57 -9.85 -1.41
C VAL A 130 -4.15 -9.63 -0.92
N ASP A 131 -3.30 -10.63 -1.09
CA ASP A 131 -1.90 -10.53 -0.69
C ASP A 131 -1.09 -9.78 -1.76
N CYS A 132 -0.52 -8.64 -1.40
CA CYS A 132 0.29 -7.83 -2.30
C CYS A 132 1.66 -8.45 -2.58
N ASP A 133 2.15 -9.28 -1.68
CA ASP A 133 3.44 -9.95 -1.78
C ASP A 133 3.37 -11.23 -2.61
N ALA A 134 2.16 -11.72 -2.90
CA ALA A 134 1.97 -12.83 -3.84
C ALA A 134 2.60 -12.49 -5.20
N GLY A 135 3.39 -13.43 -5.74
CA GLY A 135 4.10 -13.24 -7.01
C GLY A 135 3.20 -12.83 -8.17
N GLY A 136 1.94 -13.28 -8.18
CA GLY A 136 0.93 -12.88 -9.15
C GLY A 136 0.59 -11.38 -9.11
N GLU A 137 0.36 -10.81 -7.93
CA GLU A 137 0.06 -9.37 -7.77
C GLU A 137 1.29 -8.52 -8.10
N ARG A 138 2.49 -8.97 -7.72
CA ARG A 138 3.74 -8.32 -8.13
C ARG A 138 3.94 -8.34 -9.64
N CYS A 139 3.62 -9.45 -10.31
CA CYS A 139 3.66 -9.53 -11.77
C CYS A 139 2.65 -8.58 -12.41
N LYS A 140 1.40 -8.52 -11.90
CA LYS A 140 0.40 -7.56 -12.38
C LYS A 140 0.89 -6.12 -12.23
N ALA A 141 1.51 -5.78 -11.09
CA ALA A 141 2.09 -4.46 -10.87
C ALA A 141 3.21 -4.12 -11.86
N LYS A 142 4.12 -5.07 -12.11
CA LYS A 142 5.18 -4.92 -13.12
C LYS A 142 4.62 -4.72 -14.53
N ILE A 143 3.62 -5.53 -14.90
CA ILE A 143 2.94 -5.42 -16.19
C ILE A 143 2.24 -4.06 -16.29
N TRP A 144 1.54 -3.63 -15.24
CA TRP A 144 0.88 -2.32 -15.18
C TRP A 144 1.85 -1.17 -15.38
N GLY A 145 3.02 -1.25 -14.75
CA GLY A 145 4.12 -0.31 -14.94
C GLY A 145 4.71 -0.28 -16.34
N ARG A 146 4.70 -1.41 -17.06
CA ARG A 146 5.10 -1.45 -18.49
C ARG A 146 4.01 -0.92 -19.41
N LEU A 147 2.75 -1.07 -19.00
CA LEU A 147 1.57 -0.60 -19.74
C LEU A 147 1.29 0.90 -19.56
N LEU A 148 2.23 1.71 -19.04
CA LEU A 148 2.11 3.17 -18.94
C LEU A 148 1.50 3.87 -20.17
N PRO A 149 1.87 3.56 -21.44
CA PRO A 149 1.24 4.22 -22.59
C PRO A 149 -0.23 3.85 -22.78
N ILE A 150 -0.62 2.63 -22.42
CA ILE A 150 -1.99 2.10 -22.56
C ILE A 150 -2.87 2.46 -21.36
N ARG A 151 -2.24 2.70 -20.21
CA ARG A 151 -2.88 3.03 -18.94
C ARG A 151 -3.82 4.23 -19.03
N ARG A 152 -3.53 5.20 -19.90
CA ARG A 152 -4.44 6.32 -20.19
C ARG A 152 -5.82 5.84 -20.64
N TYR A 153 -5.88 4.88 -21.55
CA TYR A 153 -7.14 4.34 -22.07
C TYR A 153 -7.82 3.42 -21.05
N LEU A 154 -7.06 2.59 -20.34
CA LEU A 154 -7.60 1.70 -19.29
C LEU A 154 -8.25 2.50 -18.16
N LEU A 155 -7.57 3.54 -17.67
CA LEU A 155 -8.13 4.42 -16.64
C LEU A 155 -9.32 5.22 -17.15
N TYR A 156 -9.31 5.65 -18.41
CA TYR A 156 -10.44 6.34 -19.03
C TYR A 156 -11.70 5.44 -19.08
N ILE A 157 -11.54 4.20 -19.55
CA ILE A 157 -12.64 3.21 -19.58
C ILE A 157 -13.10 2.91 -18.15
N TYR A 158 -12.18 2.68 -17.23
CA TYR A 158 -12.52 2.35 -15.85
C TYR A 158 -13.30 3.49 -15.17
N ARG A 159 -12.88 4.75 -15.35
CA ARG A 159 -13.61 5.92 -14.84
C ARG A 159 -14.98 6.12 -15.49
N ARG A 160 -15.23 5.59 -16.68
CA ARG A 160 -16.52 5.69 -17.39
C ARG A 160 -17.49 4.58 -17.03
N VAL A 161 -16.99 3.43 -16.58
CA VAL A 161 -17.80 2.24 -16.29
C VAL A 161 -18.06 2.10 -14.79
N TRP A 162 -17.17 2.62 -13.94
CA TRP A 162 -17.16 2.37 -12.49
C TRP A 162 -17.35 3.62 -11.62
N ILE A 163 -17.37 4.81 -12.24
CA ILE A 163 -17.77 6.11 -11.67
C ILE A 163 -19.00 6.58 -12.44
#